data_AF-A0A4V3W8Y1-F1
#
_entry.id   AF-A0A4V3W8Y1-F1
#
_cell.length_a   1.000
_cell.length_b   1.000
_cell.length_c   1.000
_cell.angle_alpha   90.00
_cell.angle_beta   90.00
_cell.angle_gamma   90.00
#
_symmetry.space_group_name_H-M   'P 1'
#
loop_
_entity.id
_entity.type
_entity.pdbx_description
1 polymer ?
#
loop_
_entity_poly.entity_id
_entity_poly.type
_entity_poly.pdbx_seq_one_letter_code
_entity_poly.pdbx_strand_id
1 'polypeptide(L)'
;MKIYIDESGNTGPIQFKNSTSNFEDQPLYVLAGLILGLDAKIKLEAFVNELRVKYKIQGNELKAKSLYESNFKFCEDLIMYLVKEKVPIFIELMDKMYFVNQHLVDYVFVPHYSYPVITDEIIFMKRFIASNLDKYINSGIYQSFLDSMTNYNNGSLEIFYQRLTEHLENSKGEVFQLLLKNARATIDEYYELKHTDAEKALKFYLPIPDPNPKGRLLFLLPNFNAFTNLLARAEKFNSTDEIDIIHDEQKQFDVIFESALKQMKEVEVDGLIKGTQIQNLVKFRIQTSKKLNFADSKEVVSLQVADLIAGIVMRYYLDFVNRNESNVKKYHQVMKMLGSTAQHSATGINYVIPDQMRKQFMQFLYS
;
A
#
# COMPACT_ATOMS: atom_id res chain seq x y z
N MET A 1 -15.68 -13.49 -13.66
CA MET A 1 -15.78 -12.01 -13.47
C MET A 1 -14.42 -11.39 -13.73
N LYS A 2 -14.29 -10.05 -13.76
CA LYS A 2 -12.98 -9.39 -13.88
C LYS A 2 -12.79 -8.32 -12.81
N ILE A 3 -11.59 -8.21 -12.27
CA ILE A 3 -11.17 -7.07 -11.45
C ILE A 3 -10.30 -6.14 -12.30
N TYR A 4 -10.64 -4.86 -12.33
CA TYR A 4 -9.90 -3.82 -13.03
C TYR A 4 -9.15 -3.01 -11.99
N ILE A 5 -7.83 -2.87 -12.13
CA ILE A 5 -6.94 -2.29 -11.13
C ILE A 5 -6.07 -1.22 -11.77
N ASP A 6 -5.95 -0.08 -11.10
CA ASP A 6 -5.05 1.00 -11.46
C ASP A 6 -4.63 1.76 -10.20
N GLU A 7 -3.60 2.60 -10.30
CA GLU A 7 -3.00 3.30 -9.17
C GLU A 7 -2.77 4.79 -9.41
N SER A 8 -2.55 5.50 -8.30
CA SER A 8 -2.04 6.86 -8.30
C SER A 8 -1.00 6.97 -7.20
N GLY A 9 0.11 7.69 -7.44
CA GLY A 9 1.18 7.78 -6.43
C GLY A 9 2.53 7.19 -6.82
N ASN A 10 2.69 6.67 -8.03
CA ASN A 10 3.89 5.93 -8.39
C ASN A 10 5.09 6.87 -8.65
N THR A 11 6.09 6.83 -7.75
CA THR A 11 7.32 7.66 -7.80
C THR A 11 8.61 6.84 -7.84
N GLY A 12 8.51 5.52 -7.99
CA GLY A 12 9.65 4.63 -7.79
C GLY A 12 10.14 4.58 -6.33
N PRO A 13 11.34 4.00 -6.08
CA PRO A 13 11.87 3.78 -4.74
C PRO A 13 12.12 5.07 -3.95
N ILE A 14 12.13 4.96 -2.63
CA ILE A 14 12.45 6.08 -1.74
C ILE A 14 13.92 6.48 -1.87
N GLN A 15 14.17 7.78 -1.87
CA GLN A 15 15.49 8.39 -1.84
C GLN A 15 15.46 9.59 -0.90
N PHE A 16 16.47 9.72 -0.05
CA PHE A 16 16.69 10.92 0.75
C PHE A 16 17.82 11.75 0.12
N LYS A 17 17.65 13.07 0.12
CA LYS A 17 18.67 14.04 -0.31
C LYS A 17 18.61 15.22 0.66
N ASN A 18 19.73 15.56 1.28
CA ASN A 18 19.81 16.69 2.22
C ASN A 18 18.73 16.65 3.34
N SER A 19 18.47 15.46 3.89
CA SER A 19 17.43 15.20 4.91
C SER A 19 15.97 15.30 4.43
N THR A 20 15.70 15.62 3.17
CA THR A 20 14.36 15.56 2.59
C THR A 20 14.18 14.31 1.74
N SER A 21 13.01 13.68 1.80
CA SER A 21 12.71 12.49 0.97
C SER A 21 12.08 12.90 -0.36
N ASN A 22 12.30 12.12 -1.42
CA ASN A 22 11.58 12.26 -2.69
C ASN A 22 10.06 11.97 -2.58
N PHE A 23 9.60 11.53 -1.40
CA PHE A 23 8.19 11.34 -1.10
C PHE A 23 7.52 12.57 -0.52
N GLU A 24 8.24 13.64 -0.16
CA GLU A 24 7.61 14.86 0.36
C GLU A 24 6.60 15.45 -0.63
N ASP A 25 6.89 15.40 -1.92
CA ASP A 25 5.99 15.88 -2.98
C ASP A 25 4.84 14.90 -3.28
N GLN A 26 5.00 13.61 -2.99
CA GLN A 26 4.01 12.56 -3.24
C GLN A 26 4.08 11.47 -2.15
N PRO A 27 3.59 11.77 -0.93
CA PRO A 27 3.79 10.91 0.24
C PRO A 27 2.90 9.67 0.25
N LEU A 28 1.94 9.60 -0.67
CA LEU A 28 0.94 8.55 -0.74
C LEU A 28 1.11 7.70 -1.98
N TYR A 29 0.75 6.43 -1.83
CA TYR A 29 0.46 5.51 -2.91
C TYR A 29 -0.97 4.99 -2.71
N VAL A 30 -1.78 5.02 -3.78
CA VAL A 30 -3.15 4.52 -3.75
C VAL A 30 -3.34 3.54 -4.89
N LEU A 31 -3.69 2.30 -4.57
CA LEU A 31 -4.15 1.31 -5.53
C LEU A 31 -5.66 1.16 -5.40
N ALA A 32 -6.39 1.21 -6.50
CA ALA A 32 -7.82 0.99 -6.51
C ALA A 32 -8.18 -0.11 -7.50
N GLY A 33 -9.25 -0.84 -7.20
CA GLY A 33 -9.81 -1.79 -8.13
C GLY A 33 -11.30 -2.01 -7.92
N LEU A 34 -11.96 -2.48 -8.98
CA LEU A 34 -13.38 -2.80 -8.96
C LEU A 34 -13.67 -4.12 -9.68
N ILE A 35 -14.59 -4.90 -9.13
CA ILE A 35 -15.04 -6.16 -9.74
C ILE A 35 -16.28 -5.91 -10.59
N LEU A 36 -16.24 -6.36 -11.84
CA LEU A 36 -17.37 -6.26 -12.77
C LEU A 36 -17.61 -7.60 -13.49
N GLY A 37 -18.89 -7.97 -13.58
CA GLY A 37 -19.39 -8.90 -14.59
C GLY A 37 -19.56 -8.20 -15.95
N LEU A 38 -19.82 -8.97 -17.01
CA LEU A 38 -19.96 -8.43 -18.36
C LEU A 38 -21.06 -7.36 -18.45
N ASP A 39 -22.25 -7.65 -17.91
CA ASP A 39 -23.39 -6.72 -17.94
C ASP A 39 -23.10 -5.45 -17.15
N ALA A 40 -22.48 -5.58 -15.97
CA ALA A 40 -22.11 -4.44 -15.13
C ALA A 40 -21.07 -3.54 -15.82
N LYS A 41 -20.12 -4.14 -16.54
CA LYS A 41 -19.13 -3.41 -17.36
C LYS A 41 -19.82 -2.60 -18.46
N ILE A 42 -20.72 -3.21 -19.23
CA ILE A 42 -21.44 -2.53 -20.31
C ILE A 42 -22.25 -1.35 -19.77
N LYS A 43 -22.96 -1.55 -18.64
CA LYS A 43 -23.73 -0.47 -18.00
C LYS A 43 -22.84 0.66 -17.49
N LEU A 44 -21.70 0.34 -16.86
CA LEU A 44 -20.73 1.33 -16.41
C LEU A 44 -20.18 2.16 -17.59
N GLU A 45 -19.84 1.51 -18.70
CA GLU A 45 -19.35 2.18 -19.91
C GLU A 45 -20.37 3.14 -20.49
N ALA A 46 -21.63 2.71 -20.60
CA ALA A 46 -22.73 3.58 -21.03
C ALA A 46 -22.88 4.79 -20.09
N PHE A 47 -22.89 4.56 -18.78
CA PHE A 47 -23.05 5.61 -17.79
C PHE A 47 -21.88 6.62 -17.79
N VAL A 48 -20.63 6.15 -17.92
CA VAL A 48 -19.47 7.04 -18.04
C VAL A 48 -19.56 7.91 -19.30
N ASN A 49 -20.02 7.34 -20.42
CA ASN A 49 -20.24 8.11 -21.64
C ASN A 49 -21.32 9.19 -21.47
N GLU A 50 -22.42 8.88 -20.78
CA GLU A 50 -23.43 9.86 -20.42
C GLU A 50 -22.84 10.99 -19.56
N LEU A 51 -22.01 10.67 -18.56
CA LEU A 51 -21.33 11.67 -17.74
C LEU A 51 -20.36 12.53 -18.56
N ARG A 52 -19.61 11.95 -19.51
CA ARG A 52 -18.71 12.70 -20.39
C ARG A 52 -19.47 13.76 -21.18
N VAL A 53 -20.63 13.41 -21.73
CA VAL A 53 -21.52 14.34 -22.45
C VAL A 53 -22.06 15.41 -21.49
N LYS A 54 -22.61 15.00 -20.35
CA LYS A 54 -23.22 15.89 -19.35
C LYS A 54 -22.25 16.95 -18.84
N TYR A 55 -21.01 16.56 -18.54
CA TYR A 55 -19.99 17.44 -17.98
C TYR A 55 -19.00 17.99 -19.02
N LYS A 56 -19.26 17.76 -20.31
CA LYS A 56 -18.45 18.26 -21.44
C LYS A 56 -16.97 17.87 -21.34
N ILE A 57 -16.69 16.65 -20.90
CA ILE A 57 -15.31 16.13 -20.80
C ILE A 57 -14.79 15.83 -22.20
N GLN A 58 -13.71 16.52 -22.59
CA GLN A 58 -13.04 16.33 -23.88
C GLN A 58 -11.85 15.39 -23.72
N GLY A 59 -11.71 14.43 -24.63
CA GLY A 59 -10.63 13.45 -24.64
C GLY A 59 -11.08 12.03 -24.30
N ASN A 60 -10.23 11.06 -24.64
CA ASN A 60 -10.54 9.64 -24.46
C ASN A 60 -10.26 9.15 -23.03
N GLU A 61 -9.53 9.91 -22.23
CA GLU A 61 -8.99 9.53 -20.93
C GLU A 61 -9.57 10.41 -19.81
N LEU A 62 -10.04 9.79 -18.73
CA LEU A 62 -10.51 10.48 -17.53
C LEU A 62 -9.33 10.85 -16.64
N LYS A 63 -8.86 12.10 -16.71
CA LYS A 63 -7.73 12.55 -15.87
C LYS A 63 -8.18 12.89 -14.46
N ALA A 64 -7.82 12.07 -13.48
CA ALA A 64 -8.21 12.23 -12.08
C ALA A 64 -7.92 13.63 -11.51
N LYS A 65 -6.75 14.22 -11.82
CA LYS A 65 -6.38 15.57 -11.37
C LYS A 65 -7.37 16.63 -11.84
N SER A 66 -7.64 16.67 -13.14
CA SER A 66 -8.51 17.68 -13.75
C SER A 66 -9.95 17.54 -13.28
N LEU A 67 -10.44 16.30 -13.19
CA LEU A 67 -11.79 16.04 -12.69
C LEU A 67 -11.93 16.41 -11.22
N TYR A 68 -10.92 16.11 -10.40
CA TYR A 68 -10.92 16.46 -8.98
C TYR A 68 -10.94 17.98 -8.76
N GLU A 69 -10.11 18.73 -9.49
CA GLU A 69 -10.03 20.19 -9.35
C GLU A 69 -11.26 20.90 -9.91
N SER A 70 -11.70 20.52 -11.11
CA SER A 70 -12.66 21.32 -11.89
C SER A 70 -14.05 20.70 -12.04
N ASN A 71 -14.23 19.39 -11.89
CA ASN A 71 -15.49 18.69 -12.22
C ASN A 71 -15.96 17.73 -11.10
N PHE A 72 -16.02 18.22 -9.86
CA PHE A 72 -16.52 17.44 -8.71
C PHE A 72 -17.83 16.70 -8.97
N LYS A 73 -18.78 17.33 -9.67
CA LYS A 73 -20.08 16.72 -9.96
C LYS A 73 -19.98 15.48 -10.84
N PHE A 74 -18.99 15.39 -11.72
CA PHE A 74 -18.70 14.15 -12.46
C PHE A 74 -18.29 13.04 -11.49
N CYS A 75 -17.35 13.34 -10.57
CA CYS A 75 -16.86 12.38 -9.59
C CYS A 75 -17.98 11.92 -8.64
N GLU A 76 -18.80 12.86 -8.16
CA GLU A 76 -19.93 12.58 -7.28
C GLU A 76 -20.95 11.64 -7.94
N ASP A 77 -21.40 11.97 -9.15
CA ASP A 77 -22.36 11.15 -9.90
C ASP A 77 -21.81 9.75 -10.20
N LEU A 78 -20.51 9.65 -10.54
CA LEU A 78 -19.85 8.36 -10.76
C LEU A 78 -19.83 7.49 -9.50
N ILE A 79 -19.37 8.03 -8.37
CA ILE A 79 -19.31 7.26 -7.12
C ILE A 79 -20.72 6.90 -6.64
N MET A 80 -21.69 7.81 -6.76
CA MET A 80 -23.09 7.52 -6.44
C MET A 80 -23.63 6.35 -7.27
N TYR A 81 -23.34 6.31 -8.57
CA TYR A 81 -23.73 5.20 -9.43
C TYR A 81 -23.08 3.89 -8.98
N LEU A 82 -21.77 3.87 -8.74
CA LEU A 82 -21.07 2.65 -8.32
C LEU A 82 -21.63 2.10 -7.01
N VAL A 83 -21.93 2.96 -6.04
CA VAL A 83 -22.53 2.56 -4.76
C VAL A 83 -23.97 2.08 -4.94
N LYS A 84 -24.78 2.77 -5.75
CA LYS A 84 -26.17 2.38 -6.04
C LYS A 84 -26.24 1.02 -6.72
N GLU A 85 -25.35 0.75 -7.67
CA GLU A 85 -25.25 -0.53 -8.38
C GLU A 85 -24.48 -1.59 -7.56
N LYS A 86 -24.05 -1.26 -6.33
CA LYS A 86 -23.32 -2.15 -5.42
C LYS A 86 -22.06 -2.77 -6.05
N VAL A 87 -21.36 -1.98 -6.86
CA VAL A 87 -20.09 -2.41 -7.46
C VAL A 87 -19.07 -2.64 -6.34
N PRO A 88 -18.45 -3.84 -6.23
CA PRO A 88 -17.41 -4.09 -5.25
C PRO A 88 -16.16 -3.28 -5.60
N ILE A 89 -15.76 -2.39 -4.70
CA ILE A 89 -14.58 -1.52 -4.83
C ILE A 89 -13.57 -1.90 -3.74
N PHE A 90 -12.29 -1.91 -4.08
CA PHE A 90 -11.19 -2.19 -3.17
C PHE A 90 -10.14 -1.10 -3.34
N ILE A 91 -9.74 -0.46 -2.25
CA ILE A 91 -8.77 0.64 -2.28
C ILE A 91 -7.74 0.38 -1.18
N GLU A 92 -6.46 0.51 -1.52
CA GLU A 92 -5.32 0.51 -0.59
C GLU A 92 -4.74 1.92 -0.58
N LEU A 93 -4.92 2.65 0.53
CA LEU A 93 -4.32 3.96 0.74
C LEU A 93 -3.09 3.79 1.65
N MET A 94 -1.90 3.97 1.09
CA MET A 94 -0.63 3.78 1.77
C MET A 94 0.13 5.09 1.94
N ASP A 95 0.55 5.38 3.17
CA ASP A 95 1.57 6.38 3.45
C ASP A 95 2.95 5.73 3.29
N LYS A 96 3.78 6.30 2.41
CA LYS A 96 5.05 5.69 2.03
C LYS A 96 6.10 5.74 3.14
N MET A 97 6.08 6.78 3.98
CA MET A 97 7.00 6.85 5.13
C MET A 97 6.57 5.87 6.22
N TYR A 98 5.26 5.74 6.47
CA TYR A 98 4.74 4.71 7.34
C TYR A 98 5.10 3.31 6.84
N PHE A 99 5.05 3.07 5.52
CA PHE A 99 5.48 1.81 4.92
C PHE A 99 6.97 1.51 5.20
N VAL A 100 7.86 2.51 5.08
CA VAL A 100 9.26 2.37 5.48
C VAL A 100 9.39 2.03 6.97
N ASN A 101 8.61 2.69 7.84
CA ASN A 101 8.62 2.41 9.27
C ASN A 101 8.18 0.98 9.59
N GLN A 102 7.16 0.47 8.88
CA GLN A 102 6.72 -0.91 9.02
C GLN A 102 7.85 -1.89 8.68
N HIS A 103 8.56 -1.67 7.58
CA HIS A 103 9.71 -2.50 7.21
C HIS A 103 10.85 -2.39 8.22
N LEU A 104 11.14 -1.21 8.74
CA LEU A 104 12.17 -1.07 9.78
C LEU A 104 11.78 -1.81 11.07
N VAL A 105 10.50 -1.81 11.42
CA VAL A 105 9.99 -2.62 12.52
C VAL A 105 10.10 -4.12 12.21
N ASP A 106 9.66 -4.57 11.03
CA ASP A 106 9.62 -5.99 10.65
C ASP A 106 10.98 -6.65 10.42
N TYR A 107 12.05 -5.86 10.26
CA TYR A 107 13.41 -6.36 10.04
C TYR A 107 14.40 -5.98 11.14
N VAL A 108 14.06 -5.05 12.04
CA VAL A 108 14.99 -4.60 13.09
C VAL A 108 14.41 -4.66 14.49
N PHE A 109 13.23 -4.07 14.73
CA PHE A 109 12.72 -3.91 16.10
C PHE A 109 11.80 -5.02 16.58
N VAL A 110 11.04 -5.62 15.68
CA VAL A 110 10.14 -6.75 15.95
C VAL A 110 10.20 -7.68 14.74
N PRO A 111 11.31 -8.40 14.57
CA PRO A 111 11.54 -9.14 13.33
C PRO A 111 10.43 -10.14 13.02
N HIS A 112 10.11 -10.28 11.73
CA HIS A 112 9.04 -11.14 11.23
C HIS A 112 9.23 -12.62 11.60
N TYR A 113 10.47 -13.07 11.80
CA TYR A 113 10.79 -14.45 12.14
C TYR A 113 10.75 -14.74 13.66
N SER A 114 10.69 -13.71 14.52
CA SER A 114 10.68 -13.89 15.98
C SER A 114 9.38 -14.54 16.50
N TYR A 115 8.34 -14.61 15.66
CA TYR A 115 7.03 -15.13 16.03
C TYR A 115 6.55 -16.16 15.02
N PRO A 116 6.43 -17.45 15.41
CA PRO A 116 5.97 -18.50 14.50
C PRO A 116 4.49 -18.39 14.13
N VAL A 117 3.69 -17.66 14.92
CA VAL A 117 2.28 -17.35 14.67
C VAL A 117 2.05 -15.87 14.97
N ILE A 118 1.30 -15.19 14.10
CA ILE A 118 0.97 -13.78 14.26
C ILE A 118 -0.33 -13.68 15.07
N THR A 119 -0.31 -12.88 16.15
CA THR A 119 -1.50 -12.55 16.95
C THR A 119 -1.90 -11.09 16.74
N ASP A 120 -3.15 -10.74 17.09
CA ASP A 120 -3.61 -9.35 17.05
C ASP A 120 -2.76 -8.42 17.93
N GLU A 121 -2.20 -8.94 19.03
CA GLU A 121 -1.30 -8.21 19.93
C GLU A 121 0.04 -7.88 19.25
N ILE A 122 0.62 -8.83 18.51
CA ILE A 122 1.85 -8.61 17.74
C ILE A 122 1.58 -7.61 16.61
N ILE A 123 0.47 -7.76 15.90
CA ILE A 123 0.04 -6.82 14.85
C ILE A 123 -0.12 -5.41 15.44
N PHE A 124 -0.80 -5.30 16.58
CA PHE A 124 -0.99 -4.03 17.27
C PHE A 124 0.34 -3.40 17.68
N MET A 125 1.24 -4.17 18.31
CA MET A 125 2.56 -3.72 18.74
C MET A 125 3.38 -3.20 17.56
N LYS A 126 3.48 -3.97 16.46
CA LYS A 126 4.20 -3.56 15.25
C LYS A 126 3.65 -2.26 14.67
N ARG A 127 2.32 -2.17 14.54
CA ARG A 127 1.64 -0.96 14.05
C ARG A 127 1.85 0.24 14.97
N PHE A 128 1.84 0.03 16.29
CA PHE A 128 2.06 1.07 17.27
C PHE A 128 3.47 1.65 17.19
N ILE A 129 4.49 0.78 17.13
CA ILE A 129 5.89 1.21 16.99
C ILE A 129 6.07 1.95 15.66
N ALA A 130 5.62 1.38 14.53
CA ALA A 130 5.76 2.00 13.22
C ALA A 130 5.07 3.38 13.11
N SER A 131 3.94 3.55 13.81
CA SER A 131 3.17 4.82 13.80
C SER A 131 3.83 5.96 14.56
N ASN A 132 4.84 5.66 15.37
CA ASN A 132 5.51 6.64 16.23
C ASN A 132 7.03 6.69 16.00
N LEU A 133 7.54 5.91 15.04
CA LEU A 133 8.97 5.68 14.89
C LEU A 133 9.73 6.96 14.54
N ASP A 134 9.09 7.85 13.77
CA ASP A 134 9.56 9.20 13.43
C ASP A 134 9.91 10.09 14.63
N LYS A 135 9.33 9.80 15.81
CA LYS A 135 9.67 10.50 17.07
C LYS A 135 10.96 10.01 17.70
N TYR A 136 11.43 8.82 17.31
CA TYR A 136 12.56 8.13 17.94
C TYR A 136 13.76 7.96 17.02
N ILE A 137 13.60 8.10 15.70
CA ILE A 137 14.71 8.03 14.73
C ILE A 137 14.74 9.27 13.83
N ASN A 138 15.94 9.70 13.47
CA ASN A 138 16.16 10.88 12.62
C ASN A 138 16.37 10.51 11.14
N SER A 139 16.39 11.52 10.26
CA SER A 139 16.60 11.36 8.81
C SER A 139 17.91 10.64 8.46
N GLY A 140 18.96 10.78 9.27
CA GLY A 140 20.25 10.10 9.07
C GLY A 140 20.15 8.58 9.26
N ILE A 141 19.30 8.13 10.17
CA ILE A 141 19.02 6.69 10.36
C ILE A 141 18.23 6.14 9.18
N TYR A 142 17.19 6.84 8.73
CA TYR A 142 16.45 6.46 7.52
C TYR A 142 17.36 6.38 6.30
N GLN A 143 18.18 7.40 6.06
CA GLN A 143 19.14 7.40 4.97
C GLN A 143 20.06 6.18 5.05
N SER A 144 20.63 5.90 6.23
CA SER A 144 21.53 4.77 6.38
C SER A 144 20.86 3.41 6.14
N PHE A 145 19.59 3.27 6.51
CA PHE A 145 18.80 2.07 6.21
C PHE A 145 18.58 1.92 4.71
N LEU A 146 18.28 3.00 3.99
CA LEU A 146 18.13 2.96 2.54
C LEU A 146 19.45 2.71 1.81
N ASP A 147 20.55 3.24 2.35
CA ASP A 147 21.89 3.02 1.82
C ASP A 147 22.31 1.55 1.94
N SER A 148 21.85 0.81 2.95
CA SER A 148 22.17 -0.61 3.08
C SER A 148 21.46 -1.47 2.03
N MET A 149 20.26 -1.07 1.60
CA MET A 149 19.54 -1.69 0.50
C MET A 149 20.11 -1.28 -0.87
N THR A 150 20.46 0.00 -1.03
CA THR A 150 21.05 0.52 -2.27
C THR A 150 22.43 -0.09 -2.52
N ASN A 151 23.26 -0.11 -1.48
CA ASN A 151 24.58 -0.73 -1.49
C ASN A 151 24.47 -2.12 -0.88
N TYR A 152 23.73 -3.02 -1.53
CA TYR A 152 23.36 -4.35 -1.04
C TYR A 152 24.58 -5.24 -0.67
N ASN A 153 25.16 -5.04 0.52
CA ASN A 153 26.29 -5.79 1.06
C ASN A 153 26.32 -5.70 2.60
N ASN A 154 27.05 -6.60 3.25
CA ASN A 154 27.11 -6.65 4.72
C ASN A 154 27.72 -5.39 5.35
N GLY A 155 28.69 -4.74 4.71
CA GLY A 155 29.35 -3.55 5.27
C GLY A 155 28.41 -2.35 5.37
N SER A 156 27.52 -2.14 4.39
CA SER A 156 26.53 -1.06 4.44
C SER A 156 25.44 -1.32 5.48
N LEU A 157 25.03 -2.59 5.65
CA LEU A 157 24.11 -3.01 6.71
C LEU A 157 24.72 -2.80 8.11
N GLU A 158 25.99 -3.10 8.28
CA GLU A 158 26.71 -2.89 9.53
C GLU A 158 26.86 -1.41 9.88
N ILE A 159 27.11 -0.54 8.90
CA ILE A 159 27.11 0.91 9.09
C ILE A 159 25.74 1.39 9.57
N PHE A 160 24.65 0.87 8.99
CA PHE A 160 23.31 1.17 9.45
C PHE A 160 23.09 0.75 10.91
N TYR A 161 23.45 -0.48 11.26
CA TYR A 161 23.32 -0.97 12.63
C TYR A 161 24.11 -0.14 13.62
N GLN A 162 25.37 0.18 13.32
CA GLN A 162 26.20 1.04 14.16
C GLN A 162 25.55 2.41 14.39
N ARG A 163 25.10 3.08 13.32
CA ARG A 163 24.45 4.40 13.44
C ARG A 163 23.16 4.33 14.24
N LEU A 164 22.36 3.27 14.04
CA LEU A 164 21.13 3.06 14.79
C LEU A 164 21.42 2.89 16.29
N THR A 165 22.37 2.02 16.65
CA THR A 165 22.71 1.76 18.06
C THR A 165 23.28 3.00 18.72
N GLU A 166 24.22 3.70 18.07
CA GLU A 166 24.80 4.95 18.58
C GLU A 166 23.72 6.02 18.83
N HIS A 167 22.76 6.17 17.91
CA HIS A 167 21.66 7.11 18.05
C HIS A 167 20.76 6.76 19.25
N LEU A 168 20.39 5.48 19.40
CA LEU A 168 19.52 5.02 20.47
C LEU A 168 20.21 5.06 21.84
N GLU A 169 21.52 4.74 21.92
CA GLU A 169 22.33 4.80 23.15
C GLU A 169 22.49 6.22 23.69
N ASN A 170 22.67 7.18 22.79
CA ASN A 170 22.79 8.60 23.15
C ASN A 170 21.43 9.26 23.48
N SER A 171 20.33 8.54 23.29
CA SER A 171 18.98 9.03 23.53
C SER A 171 18.46 8.63 24.91
N LYS A 172 17.66 9.50 25.54
CA LYS A 172 17.10 9.28 26.89
C LYS A 172 15.62 8.91 26.83
N GLY A 173 15.23 7.92 27.61
CA GLY A 173 13.82 7.53 27.79
C GLY A 173 13.62 6.03 27.67
N GLU A 174 12.59 5.51 28.34
CA GLU A 174 12.30 4.07 28.39
C GLU A 174 12.07 3.47 27.00
N VAL A 175 11.39 4.20 26.10
CA VAL A 175 11.13 3.74 24.74
C VAL A 175 12.42 3.58 23.93
N PHE A 176 13.38 4.50 24.06
CA PHE A 176 14.69 4.36 23.40
C PHE A 176 15.46 3.13 23.90
N GLN A 177 15.39 2.84 25.20
CA GLN A 177 16.03 1.66 25.78
C GLN A 177 15.37 0.35 25.29
N LEU A 178 14.04 0.33 25.15
CA LEU A 178 13.33 -0.81 24.58
C LEU A 178 13.68 -1.03 23.11
N LEU A 179 13.70 0.03 22.30
CA LEU A 179 14.09 -0.02 20.89
C LEU A 179 15.54 -0.50 20.74
N LEU A 180 16.46 0.01 21.57
CA LEU A 180 17.86 -0.41 21.57
C LEU A 180 18.00 -1.89 21.91
N LYS A 181 17.29 -2.36 22.95
CA LYS A 181 17.30 -3.77 23.35
C LYS A 181 16.87 -4.67 22.20
N ASN A 182 15.77 -4.33 21.53
CA ASN A 182 15.27 -5.12 20.42
C ASN A 182 16.20 -5.08 19.20
N ALA A 183 16.71 -3.88 18.86
CA ALA A 183 17.66 -3.73 17.77
C ALA A 183 18.94 -4.56 18.00
N ARG A 184 19.50 -4.53 19.23
CA ARG A 184 20.68 -5.34 19.59
C ARG A 184 20.42 -6.83 19.45
N ALA A 185 19.26 -7.33 19.91
CA ALA A 185 18.92 -8.75 19.74
C ALA A 185 18.96 -9.16 18.26
N THR A 186 18.35 -8.37 17.38
CA THR A 186 18.40 -8.62 15.92
C THR A 186 19.81 -8.53 15.36
N ILE A 187 20.61 -7.55 15.81
CA ILE A 187 21.99 -7.36 15.36
C ILE A 187 22.88 -8.54 15.78
N ASP A 188 22.72 -9.04 16.99
CA ASP A 188 23.46 -10.18 17.52
C ASP A 188 23.17 -11.44 16.68
N GLU A 189 21.88 -11.73 16.42
CA GLU A 189 21.47 -12.84 15.55
C GLU A 189 21.97 -12.68 14.10
N TYR A 190 22.05 -11.45 13.58
CA TYR A 190 22.67 -11.16 12.29
C TYR A 190 24.14 -11.56 12.27
N TYR A 191 24.93 -11.16 13.28
CA TYR A 191 26.35 -11.48 13.34
C TYR A 191 26.60 -12.99 13.52
N GLU A 192 25.77 -13.67 14.30
CA GLU A 192 25.79 -15.13 14.42
C GLU A 192 25.57 -15.81 13.06
N LEU A 193 24.53 -15.41 12.33
CA LEU A 193 24.27 -15.95 11.00
C LEU A 193 25.39 -15.59 10.01
N LYS A 194 25.86 -14.34 10.01
CA LYS A 194 26.92 -13.87 9.11
C LYS A 194 28.22 -14.66 9.29
N HIS A 195 28.57 -15.03 10.52
CA HIS A 195 29.75 -15.85 10.80
C HIS A 195 29.70 -17.22 10.10
N THR A 196 28.50 -17.78 9.93
CA THR A 196 28.30 -19.08 9.26
C THR A 196 27.99 -18.96 7.78
N ASP A 197 27.23 -17.94 7.37
CA ASP A 197 26.79 -17.70 6.00
C ASP A 197 26.49 -16.20 5.80
N ALA A 198 27.50 -15.47 5.33
CA ALA A 198 27.43 -14.03 5.13
C ALA A 198 26.44 -13.62 4.02
N GLU A 199 26.20 -14.47 3.02
CA GLU A 199 25.25 -14.16 1.95
C GLU A 199 23.81 -14.34 2.43
N LYS A 200 23.55 -15.42 3.17
CA LYS A 200 22.25 -15.67 3.78
C LYS A 200 21.89 -14.63 4.83
N ALA A 201 22.86 -14.19 5.63
CA ALA A 201 22.64 -13.10 6.59
C ALA A 201 22.14 -11.83 5.89
N LEU A 202 22.81 -11.40 4.82
CA LEU A 202 22.39 -10.22 4.06
C LEU A 202 20.97 -10.35 3.51
N LYS A 203 20.62 -11.53 2.98
CA LYS A 203 19.27 -11.79 2.41
C LYS A 203 18.17 -11.84 3.47
N PHE A 204 18.50 -12.27 4.69
CA PHE A 204 17.51 -12.50 5.74
C PHE A 204 17.20 -11.23 6.54
N TYR A 205 18.20 -10.36 6.73
CA TYR A 205 18.10 -9.17 7.58
C TYR A 205 17.85 -7.86 6.81
N LEU A 206 17.77 -7.92 5.49
CA LEU A 206 17.28 -6.81 4.65
C LEU A 206 15.90 -7.14 4.06
N PRO A 207 15.06 -6.12 3.81
CA PRO A 207 13.84 -6.29 3.04
C PRO A 207 14.06 -7.05 1.74
N ILE A 208 13.15 -7.95 1.40
CA ILE A 208 13.22 -8.69 0.13
C ILE A 208 13.05 -7.70 -1.02
N PRO A 209 13.99 -7.64 -1.99
CA PRO A 209 13.84 -6.76 -3.14
C PRO A 209 12.79 -7.27 -4.13
N ASP A 210 12.08 -6.33 -4.73
CA ASP A 210 11.20 -6.57 -5.86
C ASP A 210 12.00 -6.88 -7.14
N PRO A 211 11.46 -7.75 -8.01
CA PRO A 211 12.09 -8.04 -9.29
C PRO A 211 11.98 -6.85 -10.25
N ASN A 212 13.01 -6.69 -11.09
CA ASN A 212 13.05 -5.68 -12.14
C ASN A 212 13.47 -6.33 -13.47
N PRO A 213 12.86 -5.96 -14.62
CA PRO A 213 13.27 -6.46 -15.94
C PRO A 213 14.77 -6.33 -16.26
N LYS A 214 15.45 -5.34 -15.67
CA LYS A 214 16.88 -5.05 -15.87
C LYS A 214 17.79 -5.68 -14.81
N GLY A 215 17.27 -6.54 -13.94
CA GLY A 215 18.04 -7.21 -12.87
C GLY A 215 18.52 -6.28 -11.75
N ARG A 216 18.01 -5.04 -11.67
CA ARG A 216 18.26 -4.13 -10.54
C ARG A 216 17.39 -4.53 -9.36
N LEU A 217 17.96 -4.51 -8.16
CA LEU A 217 17.19 -4.72 -6.94
C LEU A 217 16.40 -3.44 -6.63
N LEU A 218 15.07 -3.56 -6.54
CA LEU A 218 14.18 -2.49 -6.12
C LEU A 218 13.72 -2.80 -4.70
N PHE A 219 13.87 -1.87 -3.77
CA PHE A 219 13.45 -2.07 -2.40
C PHE A 219 12.34 -1.10 -2.02
N LEU A 220 11.45 -1.55 -1.15
CA LEU A 220 10.40 -0.75 -0.53
C LEU A 220 9.49 -0.05 -1.54
N LEU A 221 9.11 -0.73 -2.63
CA LEU A 221 8.00 -0.27 -3.46
C LEU A 221 6.67 -0.71 -2.83
N PRO A 222 5.68 0.20 -2.72
CA PRO A 222 4.38 -0.15 -2.17
C PRO A 222 3.58 -1.08 -3.10
N ASN A 223 3.95 -1.18 -4.39
CA ASN A 223 3.21 -1.90 -5.43
C ASN A 223 2.93 -3.36 -5.03
N PHE A 224 3.93 -4.10 -4.55
CA PHE A 224 3.77 -5.51 -4.18
C PHE A 224 2.76 -5.69 -3.03
N ASN A 225 2.94 -4.95 -1.93
CA ASN A 225 2.09 -5.07 -0.74
C ASN A 225 0.66 -4.57 -1.01
N ALA A 226 0.51 -3.45 -1.72
CA ALA A 226 -0.81 -2.96 -2.10
C ALA A 226 -1.55 -3.97 -2.98
N PHE A 227 -0.87 -4.52 -3.98
CA PHE A 227 -1.48 -5.47 -4.91
C PHE A 227 -1.90 -6.76 -4.20
N THR A 228 -1.02 -7.34 -3.38
CA THR A 228 -1.33 -8.57 -2.63
C THR A 228 -2.45 -8.36 -1.61
N ASN A 229 -2.47 -7.24 -0.88
CA ASN A 229 -3.55 -6.89 0.04
C ASN A 229 -4.89 -6.72 -0.69
N LEU A 230 -4.91 -5.95 -1.78
CA LEU A 230 -6.11 -5.70 -2.58
C LEU A 230 -6.68 -7.02 -3.13
N LEU A 231 -5.83 -7.86 -3.72
CA LEU A 231 -6.26 -9.16 -4.25
C LEU A 231 -6.70 -10.12 -3.15
N ALA A 232 -6.06 -10.13 -1.99
CA ALA A 232 -6.46 -10.99 -0.89
C ALA A 232 -7.85 -10.62 -0.35
N ARG A 233 -8.18 -9.32 -0.36
CA ARG A 233 -9.52 -8.81 -0.06
C ARG A 233 -10.54 -9.16 -1.15
N ALA A 234 -10.16 -9.03 -2.41
CA ALA A 234 -11.01 -9.42 -3.55
C ALA A 234 -11.31 -10.93 -3.54
N GLU A 235 -10.32 -11.75 -3.20
CA GLU A 235 -10.45 -13.21 -3.05
C GLU A 235 -11.34 -13.58 -1.85
N LYS A 236 -11.24 -12.84 -0.74
CA LYS A 236 -12.15 -13.02 0.40
C LYS A 236 -13.59 -12.67 0.04
N PHE A 237 -13.79 -11.60 -0.72
CA PHE A 237 -15.11 -11.16 -1.19
C PHE A 237 -15.76 -12.19 -2.12
N ASN A 238 -14.99 -12.76 -3.05
CA ASN A 238 -15.50 -13.64 -4.09
C ASN A 238 -14.78 -15.00 -4.07
N SER A 239 -15.19 -15.85 -3.12
CA SER A 239 -14.55 -17.14 -2.85
C SER A 239 -14.94 -18.27 -3.82
N THR A 240 -15.91 -18.05 -4.71
CA THR A 240 -16.49 -19.09 -5.57
C THR A 240 -16.17 -18.95 -7.06
N ASP A 241 -15.95 -17.73 -7.57
CA ASP A 241 -15.76 -17.52 -9.01
C ASP A 241 -14.32 -17.12 -9.36
N GLU A 242 -13.84 -17.62 -10.50
CA GLU A 242 -12.62 -17.14 -11.11
C GLU A 242 -12.78 -15.66 -11.50
N ILE A 243 -11.94 -14.83 -10.88
CA ILE A 243 -11.77 -13.42 -11.23
C ILE A 243 -10.45 -13.30 -11.98
N ASP A 244 -10.55 -12.95 -13.26
CA ASP A 244 -9.37 -12.52 -14.03
C ASP A 244 -8.97 -11.11 -13.61
N ILE A 245 -7.67 -10.88 -13.54
CA ILE A 245 -7.09 -9.60 -13.13
C ILE A 245 -6.70 -8.84 -14.39
N ILE A 246 -7.23 -7.63 -14.53
CA ILE A 246 -6.88 -6.67 -15.57
C ILE A 246 -6.24 -5.47 -14.87
N HIS A 247 -4.97 -5.22 -15.17
CA HIS A 247 -4.21 -4.10 -14.63
C HIS A 247 -3.85 -3.12 -15.75
N ASP A 248 -3.72 -1.82 -15.44
CA ASP A 248 -3.13 -0.88 -16.40
C ASP A 248 -1.68 -1.26 -16.73
N GLU A 249 -1.25 -0.98 -17.96
CA GLU A 249 0.10 -1.32 -18.41
C GLU A 249 1.16 -0.48 -17.68
N GLN A 250 2.07 -1.16 -16.98
CA GLN A 250 3.18 -0.51 -16.29
C GLN A 250 4.49 -1.20 -16.59
N LYS A 251 5.08 -0.85 -17.73
CA LYS A 251 6.30 -1.48 -18.29
C LYS A 251 7.47 -1.69 -17.32
N GLN A 252 7.54 -0.96 -16.21
CA GLN A 252 8.59 -1.10 -15.20
C GLN A 252 8.22 -2.02 -14.02
N PHE A 253 6.92 -2.22 -13.77
CA PHE A 253 6.38 -2.88 -12.58
C PHE A 253 5.56 -4.15 -12.89
N ASP A 254 5.24 -4.43 -14.15
CA ASP A 254 4.51 -5.64 -14.58
C ASP A 254 5.08 -6.93 -13.94
N VAL A 255 6.41 -7.07 -13.92
CA VAL A 255 7.12 -8.22 -13.34
C VAL A 255 6.90 -8.34 -11.82
N ILE A 256 6.71 -7.21 -11.12
CA ILE A 256 6.39 -7.21 -9.68
C ILE A 256 5.00 -7.81 -9.46
N PHE A 257 4.01 -7.42 -10.26
CA PHE A 257 2.64 -7.95 -10.14
C PHE A 257 2.56 -9.44 -10.52
N GLU A 258 3.32 -9.86 -11.53
CA GLU A 258 3.46 -11.28 -11.88
C GLU A 258 4.10 -12.10 -10.75
N SER A 259 5.19 -11.58 -10.16
CA SER A 259 5.85 -12.19 -9.01
C SER A 259 4.93 -12.27 -7.79
N ALA A 260 4.20 -11.19 -7.50
CA ALA A 260 3.22 -11.15 -6.42
C ALA A 260 2.13 -12.21 -6.62
N LEU A 261 1.57 -12.30 -7.83
CA LEU A 261 0.56 -13.31 -8.16
C LEU A 261 1.10 -14.73 -7.99
N LYS A 262 2.34 -14.96 -8.43
CA LYS A 262 3.01 -16.26 -8.27
C LYS A 262 3.18 -16.61 -6.78
N GLN A 263 3.68 -15.67 -5.97
CA GLN A 263 3.86 -15.88 -4.54
C GLN A 263 2.53 -16.16 -3.83
N MET A 264 1.45 -15.44 -4.17
CA MET A 264 0.12 -15.70 -3.60
C MET A 264 -0.45 -17.08 -3.95
N LYS A 265 0.04 -17.74 -5.02
CA LYS A 265 -0.34 -19.11 -5.39
C LYS A 265 0.49 -20.17 -4.66
N GLU A 266 1.75 -19.87 -4.39
CA GLU A 266 2.75 -20.83 -3.90
C GLU A 266 2.94 -20.79 -2.38
N VAL A 267 2.81 -19.63 -1.76
CA VAL A 267 3.12 -19.42 -0.33
C VAL A 267 1.85 -19.49 0.51
N GLU A 268 1.90 -20.27 1.59
CA GLU A 268 0.83 -20.40 2.57
C GLU A 268 0.96 -19.31 3.64
N VAL A 269 0.28 -18.18 3.43
CA VAL A 269 0.27 -17.05 4.37
C VAL A 269 -0.95 -17.09 5.29
N ASP A 270 -2.06 -17.70 4.85
CA ASP A 270 -3.32 -17.72 5.58
C ASP A 270 -3.21 -18.42 6.95
N GLY A 271 -2.33 -19.43 7.07
CA GLY A 271 -2.01 -20.10 8.33
C GLY A 271 -1.33 -19.20 9.35
N LEU A 272 -0.51 -18.24 8.91
CA LEU A 272 0.21 -17.31 9.81
C LEU A 272 -0.72 -16.33 10.52
N ILE A 273 -1.84 -15.97 9.88
CA ILE A 273 -2.83 -15.01 10.41
C ILE A 273 -4.05 -15.71 11.04
N LYS A 274 -4.01 -17.04 11.19
CA LYS A 274 -5.12 -17.81 11.73
C LYS A 274 -5.44 -17.36 13.16
N GLY A 275 -6.71 -17.04 13.41
CA GLY A 275 -7.19 -16.58 14.72
C GLY A 275 -7.09 -15.07 14.94
N THR A 276 -6.57 -14.30 13.98
CA THR A 276 -6.54 -12.84 14.02
C THR A 276 -7.83 -12.23 13.46
N GLN A 277 -8.10 -10.96 13.79
CA GLN A 277 -9.20 -10.22 13.16
C GLN A 277 -9.01 -10.07 11.65
N ILE A 278 -7.76 -10.01 11.17
CA ILE A 278 -7.41 -9.85 9.76
C ILE A 278 -7.91 -11.05 8.93
N GLN A 279 -7.90 -12.26 9.48
CA GLN A 279 -8.36 -13.48 8.78
C GLN A 279 -9.81 -13.35 8.24
N ASN A 280 -10.64 -12.53 8.88
CA ASN A 280 -12.02 -12.30 8.45
C ASN A 280 -12.14 -11.35 7.26
N LEU A 281 -11.07 -10.63 6.91
CA LEU A 281 -11.07 -9.58 5.89
C LEU A 281 -10.30 -9.96 4.62
N VAL A 282 -9.41 -10.94 4.71
CA VAL A 282 -8.52 -11.33 3.61
C VAL A 282 -8.44 -12.85 3.43
N LYS A 283 -8.03 -13.26 2.23
CA LYS A 283 -7.60 -14.61 1.88
C LYS A 283 -6.43 -14.48 0.91
N PHE A 284 -5.21 -14.64 1.39
CA PHE A 284 -3.99 -14.43 0.59
C PHE A 284 -3.77 -15.54 -0.43
N ARG A 285 -4.18 -16.78 -0.12
CA ARG A 285 -4.04 -17.87 -1.07
C ARG A 285 -5.08 -17.74 -2.18
N ILE A 286 -4.59 -17.50 -3.40
CA ILE A 286 -5.43 -17.41 -4.60
C ILE A 286 -5.40 -18.72 -5.39
N GLN A 287 -6.44 -18.94 -6.20
CA GLN A 287 -6.51 -20.09 -7.10
C GLN A 287 -5.49 -20.00 -8.24
N THR A 288 -4.94 -21.13 -8.65
CA THR A 288 -3.85 -21.23 -9.64
C THR A 288 -4.27 -20.81 -11.05
N SER A 289 -5.55 -20.96 -11.40
CA SER A 289 -6.12 -20.65 -12.72
C SER A 289 -6.23 -19.16 -13.03
N LYS A 290 -6.18 -18.27 -12.03
CA LYS A 290 -6.30 -16.82 -12.23
C LYS A 290 -5.16 -16.27 -13.08
N LYS A 291 -5.51 -15.44 -14.06
CA LYS A 291 -4.57 -14.78 -14.98
C LYS A 291 -4.49 -13.29 -14.68
N LEU A 292 -3.28 -12.75 -14.75
CA LEU A 292 -3.01 -11.32 -14.81
C LEU A 292 -2.84 -10.94 -16.28
N ASN A 293 -3.59 -9.94 -16.73
CA ASN A 293 -3.46 -9.35 -18.05
C ASN A 293 -3.28 -7.85 -17.90
N PHE A 294 -2.46 -7.27 -18.75
CA PHE A 294 -2.28 -5.82 -18.84
C PHE A 294 -3.10 -5.28 -20.00
N ALA A 295 -3.65 -4.08 -19.85
CA ALA A 295 -4.40 -3.39 -20.90
C ALA A 295 -4.15 -1.88 -20.83
N ASP A 296 -4.25 -1.21 -21.98
CA ASP A 296 -4.14 0.26 -22.05
C ASP A 296 -5.41 0.90 -21.46
N SER A 297 -5.24 1.67 -20.38
CA SER A 297 -6.32 2.44 -19.76
C SER A 297 -7.06 3.36 -20.73
N LYS A 298 -6.46 3.80 -21.83
CA LYS A 298 -7.15 4.62 -22.86
C LYS A 298 -8.29 3.87 -23.56
N GLU A 299 -8.17 2.55 -23.65
CA GLU A 299 -9.12 1.68 -24.35
C GLU A 299 -10.11 0.99 -23.39
N VAL A 300 -9.84 1.02 -22.08
CA VAL A 300 -10.64 0.31 -21.07
C VAL A 300 -11.19 1.29 -20.03
N VAL A 301 -12.46 1.67 -20.19
CA VAL A 301 -13.15 2.60 -19.28
C VAL A 301 -13.09 2.15 -17.82
N SER A 302 -13.19 0.85 -17.54
CA SER A 302 -13.12 0.33 -16.17
C SER A 302 -11.77 0.57 -15.50
N LEU A 303 -10.66 0.59 -16.26
CA LEU A 303 -9.34 0.98 -15.73
C LEU A 303 -9.30 2.49 -15.42
N GLN A 304 -9.84 3.32 -16.32
CA GLN A 304 -9.94 4.77 -16.06
C GLN A 304 -10.78 5.09 -14.82
N VAL A 305 -11.81 4.30 -14.54
CA VAL A 305 -12.61 4.43 -13.32
C VAL A 305 -11.77 4.04 -12.08
N ALA A 306 -10.93 3.00 -12.18
CA ALA A 306 -10.00 2.64 -11.11
C ALA A 306 -8.98 3.77 -10.83
N ASP A 307 -8.33 4.32 -11.87
CA ASP A 307 -7.41 5.47 -11.73
C ASP A 307 -8.13 6.67 -11.09
N LEU A 308 -9.33 7.00 -11.57
CA LEU A 308 -10.10 8.10 -11.04
C LEU A 308 -10.41 7.92 -9.55
N ILE A 309 -10.79 6.71 -9.11
CA ILE A 309 -11.01 6.41 -7.69
C ILE A 309 -9.71 6.57 -6.90
N ALA A 310 -8.60 5.96 -7.35
CA ALA A 310 -7.30 6.06 -6.70
C ALA A 310 -6.87 7.53 -6.55
N GLY A 311 -7.03 8.29 -7.63
CA GLY A 311 -6.70 9.71 -7.68
C GLY A 311 -7.59 10.60 -6.82
N ILE A 312 -8.89 10.31 -6.71
CA ILE A 312 -9.80 11.06 -5.81
C ILE A 312 -9.41 10.80 -4.35
N VAL A 313 -9.21 9.54 -3.96
CA VAL A 313 -8.85 9.16 -2.58
C VAL A 313 -7.52 9.78 -2.18
N MET A 314 -6.51 9.68 -3.05
CA MET A 314 -5.19 10.29 -2.82
C MET A 314 -5.31 11.79 -2.56
N ARG A 315 -6.00 12.53 -3.45
CA ARG A 315 -6.13 13.99 -3.35
C ARG A 315 -6.97 14.43 -2.16
N TYR A 316 -8.04 13.71 -1.87
CA TYR A 316 -8.85 13.97 -0.69
C TYR A 316 -8.04 13.84 0.60
N TYR A 317 -7.26 12.76 0.72
CA TYR A 317 -6.45 12.55 1.90
C TYR A 317 -5.34 13.61 2.02
N LEU A 318 -4.71 14.01 0.90
CA LEU A 318 -3.76 15.13 0.88
C LEU A 318 -4.41 16.45 1.30
N ASP A 319 -5.61 16.75 0.79
CA ASP A 319 -6.35 17.95 1.20
C ASP A 319 -6.68 17.92 2.70
N PHE A 320 -6.99 16.74 3.27
CA PHE A 320 -7.18 16.56 4.72
C PHE A 320 -5.89 16.83 5.50
N VAL A 321 -4.77 16.20 5.11
CA VAL A 321 -3.46 16.40 5.77
C VAL A 321 -3.02 17.86 5.70
N ASN A 322 -3.23 18.51 4.55
CA ASN A 322 -2.89 19.91 4.31
C ASN A 322 -3.93 20.90 4.87
N ARG A 323 -4.97 20.42 5.56
CA ARG A 323 -6.04 21.24 6.17
C ARG A 323 -6.77 22.14 5.15
N ASN A 324 -6.92 21.68 3.92
CA ASN A 324 -7.66 22.36 2.87
C ASN A 324 -9.18 22.14 3.04
N GLU A 325 -9.76 22.78 4.05
CA GLU A 325 -11.15 22.51 4.46
C GLU A 325 -12.18 22.67 3.33
N SER A 326 -11.97 23.59 2.40
CA SER A 326 -12.94 23.86 1.33
C SER A 326 -13.07 22.66 0.38
N ASN A 327 -11.95 22.09 -0.07
CA ASN A 327 -11.95 20.90 -0.92
C ASN A 327 -12.42 19.67 -0.15
N VAL A 328 -11.96 19.50 1.09
CA VAL A 328 -12.36 18.33 1.89
C VAL A 328 -13.86 18.34 2.14
N LYS A 329 -14.47 19.48 2.47
CA LYS A 329 -15.94 19.61 2.63
C LYS A 329 -16.68 19.26 1.33
N LYS A 330 -16.16 19.69 0.18
CA LYS A 330 -16.73 19.41 -1.15
C LYS A 330 -16.81 17.91 -1.43
N TYR A 331 -15.74 17.17 -1.18
CA TYR A 331 -15.63 15.73 -1.46
C TYR A 331 -16.07 14.81 -0.32
N HIS A 332 -16.49 15.37 0.81
CA HIS A 332 -16.73 14.61 2.04
C HIS A 332 -17.78 13.51 1.88
N GLN A 333 -18.90 13.79 1.19
CA GLN A 333 -19.94 12.78 0.95
C GLN A 333 -19.45 11.65 0.03
N VAL A 334 -18.66 11.99 -1.00
CA VAL A 334 -18.03 11.01 -1.89
C VAL A 334 -17.15 10.04 -1.11
N MET A 335 -16.37 10.55 -0.16
CA MET A 335 -15.51 9.73 0.67
C MET A 335 -16.26 8.92 1.72
N LYS A 336 -17.33 9.48 2.32
CA LYS A 336 -18.25 8.72 3.19
C LYS A 336 -18.85 7.53 2.43
N MET A 337 -19.27 7.73 1.18
CA MET A 337 -19.81 6.68 0.31
C MET A 337 -18.77 5.61 -0.03
N LEU A 338 -17.54 5.97 -0.36
CA LEU A 338 -16.47 5.00 -0.59
C LEU A 338 -16.13 4.22 0.69
N GLY A 339 -16.07 4.90 1.84
CA GLY A 339 -15.77 4.28 3.13
C GLY A 339 -16.90 3.39 3.66
N SER A 340 -18.16 3.70 3.36
CA SER A 340 -19.31 2.89 3.83
C SER A 340 -19.43 1.55 3.10
N THR A 341 -18.77 1.38 1.95
CA THR A 341 -18.62 0.05 1.32
C THR A 341 -17.77 -0.92 2.16
N ALA A 342 -17.15 -0.48 3.26
CA ALA A 342 -16.23 -1.25 4.09
C ALA A 342 -16.79 -1.73 5.45
N GLN A 343 -18.02 -1.34 5.84
CA GLN A 343 -18.56 -1.72 7.15
C GLN A 343 -18.89 -3.22 7.18
N HIS A 344 -17.88 -4.03 7.53
CA HIS A 344 -17.87 -5.49 7.72
C HIS A 344 -17.70 -6.37 6.46
N SER A 345 -17.22 -5.81 5.36
CA SER A 345 -16.89 -6.55 4.14
C SER A 345 -15.43 -6.37 3.75
N ALA A 346 -14.91 -7.25 2.91
CA ALA A 346 -13.55 -7.13 2.36
C ALA A 346 -13.40 -5.92 1.40
N THR A 347 -14.47 -5.20 1.07
CA THR A 347 -14.50 -4.05 0.15
C THR A 347 -14.18 -2.70 0.84
N GLY A 348 -14.07 -1.62 0.07
CA GLY A 348 -13.82 -0.25 0.50
C GLY A 348 -12.34 0.08 0.69
N ILE A 349 -12.04 1.01 1.60
CA ILE A 349 -10.67 1.54 1.79
C ILE A 349 -9.96 0.83 2.94
N ASN A 350 -8.80 0.22 2.64
CA ASN A 350 -7.82 -0.17 3.63
C ASN A 350 -6.81 0.97 3.82
N TYR A 351 -6.56 1.31 5.09
CA TYR A 351 -5.75 2.46 5.47
C TYR A 351 -4.43 1.97 6.04
N VAL A 352 -3.37 2.01 5.22
CA VAL A 352 -2.00 1.70 5.62
C VAL A 352 -1.26 3.01 5.92
N ILE A 353 -1.69 3.64 7.00
CA ILE A 353 -1.24 4.97 7.47
C ILE A 353 -1.02 4.92 8.99
N PRO A 354 -0.29 5.89 9.59
CA PRO A 354 -0.08 5.94 11.04
C PRO A 354 -1.40 5.95 11.82
N ASP A 355 -1.48 5.18 12.92
CA ASP A 355 -2.75 4.94 13.63
C ASP A 355 -3.40 6.22 14.17
N GLN A 356 -2.60 7.18 14.65
CA GLN A 356 -3.10 8.47 15.13
C GLN A 356 -3.72 9.29 13.98
N MET A 357 -3.07 9.30 12.82
CA MET A 357 -3.57 10.00 11.63
C MET A 357 -4.84 9.33 11.11
N ARG A 358 -4.89 7.99 11.12
CA ARG A 358 -6.09 7.21 10.82
C ARG A 358 -7.25 7.58 11.74
N LYS A 359 -7.03 7.63 13.06
CA LYS A 359 -8.06 8.01 14.04
C LYS A 359 -8.61 9.41 13.79
N GLN A 360 -7.72 10.39 13.55
CA GLN A 360 -8.11 11.76 13.21
C GLN A 360 -8.90 11.82 11.91
N PHE A 361 -8.43 11.12 10.87
CA PHE A 361 -9.11 11.04 9.59
C PHE A 361 -10.50 10.42 9.72
N MET A 362 -10.64 9.33 10.47
CA MET A 362 -11.94 8.68 10.70
C MET A 362 -12.90 9.53 11.53
N GLN A 363 -12.40 10.20 12.57
CA GLN A 363 -13.21 11.14 13.35
C GLN A 363 -13.72 12.28 12.47
N PHE A 364 -12.85 12.84 11.63
CA PHE A 364 -13.22 13.86 10.67
C PHE A 364 -14.22 13.32 9.64
N LEU A 365 -13.96 12.13 9.07
CA LEU A 365 -14.77 11.53 8.02
C LEU A 365 -16.16 11.11 8.51
N TYR A 366 -16.37 10.86 9.81
CA TYR A 366 -17.66 10.40 10.34
C TYR A 366 -18.29 11.32 11.39
N SER A 367 -17.68 12.47 11.68
CA SER A 367 -18.40 13.62 12.23
C SER A 367 -19.43 14.14 11.24
#